data_AF-A0A3D2RZ14-F1
#
_entry.id   AF-A0A3D2RZ14-F1
#
_cell.length_a   1.000
_cell.length_b   1.000
_cell.length_c   1.000
_cell.angle_alpha   90.00
_cell.angle_beta   90.00
_cell.angle_gamma   90.00
#
_symmetry.space_group_name_H-M   'P 1'
#
loop_
_entity.id
_entity.type
_entity.pdbx_description
1 polymer ?
#
loop_
_entity_poly.entity_id
_entity_poly.type
_entity_poly.pdbx_seq_one_letter_code
_entity_poly.pdbx_strand_id
1 'polypeptide(L)' 'AYPINKATVKTISDDSIQSAKEYSQETGSHALLIYHKKALVLEHYFPGYSKQHLTGTASMHKS' A
#
# COMPACT_ATOMS: atom_id res chain seq x y z
N ALA A 1 -2.67 0.12 -19.82
CA ALA A 1 -2.34 0.33 -18.40
C ALA A 1 -3.17 1.50 -17.88
N TYR A 2 -3.88 1.35 -16.77
CA TYR A 2 -4.59 2.49 -16.16
C TYR A 2 -3.56 3.42 -15.51
N PRO A 3 -3.55 4.73 -15.83
CA PRO A 3 -2.61 5.65 -15.22
C PRO A 3 -2.94 5.79 -13.74
N ILE A 4 -2.00 5.44 -12.86
CA ILE A 4 -2.13 5.71 -11.44
C ILE A 4 -1.70 7.16 -11.20
N ASN A 5 -2.67 8.02 -10.89
CA ASN A 5 -2.38 9.38 -10.43
C ASN A 5 -1.71 9.30 -9.05
N LYS A 6 -0.50 9.84 -8.91
CA LYS A 6 0.14 9.99 -7.59
C LYS A 6 -0.43 11.22 -6.90
N ALA A 7 -0.72 11.11 -5.61
CA ALA A 7 -1.19 12.25 -4.83
C ALA A 7 -0.07 13.28 -4.74
N THR A 8 -0.28 14.46 -5.32
CA THR A 8 0.64 15.60 -5.22
C THR A 8 0.41 16.43 -3.97
N VAL A 9 -0.77 16.29 -3.37
CA VAL A 9 -1.18 16.93 -2.12
C VAL A 9 -1.34 15.86 -1.06
N LYS A 10 -0.70 16.03 0.10
CA LYS A 10 -0.88 15.15 1.26
C LYS A 10 -2.31 15.28 1.77
N THR A 11 -3.18 14.35 1.37
CA THR A 11 -4.58 14.32 1.83
C THR A 11 -4.77 13.56 3.15
N ILE A 12 -3.71 12.89 3.62
CA ILE A 12 -3.66 12.10 4.84
C ILE A 12 -2.46 12.63 5.64
N SER A 13 -2.61 12.73 6.96
CA SER A 13 -1.52 13.17 7.85
C SER A 13 -0.38 12.16 7.84
N ASP A 14 0.84 12.67 8.03
CA ASP A 14 2.03 11.83 8.10
C ASP A 14 1.97 10.85 9.28
N ASP A 15 1.41 11.28 10.42
CA ASP A 15 1.22 10.43 11.60
C ASP A 15 0.32 9.22 11.30
N SER A 16 -0.79 9.43 10.57
CA SER A 16 -1.68 8.32 10.18
C SER A 16 -1.01 7.37 9.20
N ILE A 17 -0.18 7.90 8.28
CA ILE A 17 0.63 7.07 7.37
C ILE A 17 1.66 6.25 8.16
N GLN A 18 2.26 6.84 9.18
CA GLN A 18 3.27 6.17 10.01
C GLN A 18 2.66 5.07 10.87
N SER A 19 1.54 5.33 11.56
CA SER A 19 0.82 4.29 12.31
C SER A 19 0.35 3.14 11.42
N ALA A 20 -0.08 3.43 10.19
CA ALA A 20 -0.46 2.39 9.24
C ALA A 20 0.74 1.51 8.84
N LYS A 21 1.92 2.11 8.64
CA LYS A 21 3.15 1.34 8.36
C LYS A 21 3.55 0.46 9.53
N GLU A 22 3.51 0.99 10.75
CA GLU A 22 3.85 0.25 11.97
C GLU A 22 2.93 -0.95 12.15
N TYR A 23 1.62 -0.74 12.07
CA TYR A 23 0.64 -1.82 12.13
C TYR A 23 0.83 -2.86 11.02
N SER A 24 1.09 -2.42 9.78
CA SER A 24 1.37 -3.33 8.67
C SER A 24 2.65 -4.14 8.90
N GLN A 25 3.68 -3.55 9.50
CA GLN A 25 4.90 -4.27 9.86
C GLN A 25 4.65 -5.30 10.96
N GLU A 26 3.92 -4.93 12.02
CA GLU A 26 3.59 -5.84 13.13
C GLU A 26 2.73 -7.02 12.69
N THR A 27 1.85 -6.81 11.71
CA THR A 27 0.97 -7.86 11.17
C THR A 27 1.62 -8.73 10.09
N GLY A 28 2.90 -8.49 9.76
CA GLY A 28 3.61 -9.25 8.73
C GLY A 28 3.08 -8.98 7.32
N SER A 29 2.56 -7.78 7.07
CA SER A 29 2.04 -7.39 5.76
C SER A 29 3.16 -7.31 4.72
N HIS A 30 2.88 -7.78 3.50
CA HIS A 30 3.84 -7.76 2.39
C HIS A 30 3.98 -6.38 1.74
N ALA A 31 2.87 -5.63 1.67
CA ALA A 31 2.82 -4.30 1.07
C ALA A 31 1.69 -3.48 1.69
N LEU A 32 1.86 -2.15 1.69
CA LEU A 32 0.86 -1.18 2.08
C LEU A 32 0.64 -0.20 0.92
N LEU A 33 -0.57 -0.20 0.37
CA LEU A 33 -1.02 0.69 -0.69
C LEU A 33 -2.16 1.55 -0.14
N ILE A 34 -2.01 2.88 -0.20
CA ILE A 34 -3.05 3.82 0.23
C ILE A 34 -3.53 4.60 -1.00
N TYR A 35 -4.78 4.37 -1.38
CA TYR A 35 -5.44 5.09 -2.47
C TYR A 35 -6.57 5.96 -1.91
N HIS A 36 -6.51 7.26 -2.14
CA HIS A 36 -7.47 8.20 -1.59
C HIS A 36 -7.74 9.32 -2.61
N LYS A 37 -9.00 9.73 -2.73
CA LYS A 37 -9.45 10.79 -3.67
C LYS A 37 -8.92 10.60 -5.10
N LYS A 38 -9.02 9.36 -5.62
CA LYS A 38 -8.56 8.99 -6.98
C LYS A 38 -7.04 9.15 -7.21
N ALA A 39 -6.26 9.19 -6.14
CA ALA A 39 -4.81 9.28 -6.20
C ALA A 39 -4.13 8.31 -5.24
N LEU A 40 -3.00 7.76 -5.65
CA LEU A 40 -2.13 6.94 -4.84
C LEU A 40 -1.34 7.84 -3.89
N VAL A 41 -1.63 7.72 -2.60
CA VAL A 41 -1.00 8.49 -1.52
C VAL A 41 0.29 7.82 -1.04
N LEU A 42 0.28 6.49 -0.94
CA LEU A 42 1.42 5.71 -0.49
C LEU A 42 1.48 4.38 -1.25
N GLU A 43 2.67 4.03 -1.72
CA GLU A 43 3.02 2.68 -2.16
C GLU A 43 4.28 2.30 -1.38
N HIS A 44 4.14 1.37 -0.45
CA HIS A 44 5.22 0.89 0.40
C HIS A 44 5.29 -0.63 0.35
N TYR A 45 6.49 -1.15 0.07
CA TYR A 45 6.78 -2.58 0.12
C TYR A 45 7.75 -2.81 1.28
N PHE A 46 7.44 -3.80 2.12
CA PHE A 46 8.28 -4.15 3.26
C PHE A 46 9.52 -4.96 2.79
N PRO A 47 10.60 -5.03 3.60
CA PRO A 47 11.84 -5.70 3.21
C PRO A 47 11.60 -7.14 2.73
N GLY A 48 12.16 -7.49 1.57
CA GLY A 48 11.98 -8.80 0.94
C GLY A 48 10.80 -8.88 -0.03
N TYR A 49 9.89 -7.91 -0.03
CA TYR A 49 8.78 -7.82 -0.97
C TYR A 49 9.05 -6.72 -2.01
N SER A 50 8.57 -6.94 -3.22
CA SER A 50 8.68 -5.99 -4.32
C SER A 50 7.42 -6.05 -5.17
N LYS A 51 7.25 -5.09 -6.06
CA LYS A 51 6.16 -5.07 -7.05
C LYS A 51 6.09 -6.32 -7.94
N GLN A 52 7.20 -7.06 -8.05
CA GLN A 52 7.31 -8.30 -8.82
C GLN A 52 7.14 -9.55 -7.95
N HIS A 53 6.98 -9.39 -6.63
CA HIS A 53 6.82 -10.50 -5.71
C HIS A 53 5.37 -10.99 -5.77
N LEU A 54 5.13 -12.00 -6.61
CA LEU A 54 3.86 -12.72 -6.71
C LEU A 54 3.71 -13.63 -5.48
N THR A 55 3.28 -13.06 -4.34
CA THR A 55 2.83 -13.90 -3.23
C THR A 55 1.53 -14.57 -3.63
N GLY A 56 1.44 -15.90 -3.58
CA GLY A 56 0.22 -16.64 -3.90
C GLY A 56 -0.94 -16.08 -3.07
N THR A 57 -1.82 -15.32 -3.71
CA THR A 57 -2.90 -14.61 -3.03
C THR A 57 -3.97 -15.62 -2.67
N ALA A 58 -3.80 -16.31 -1.54
CA ALA A 58 -4.58 -17.48 -1.17
C ALA A 58 -6.09 -17.23 -0.98
N SER A 59 -6.57 -15.98 -1.06
CA SER A 59 -8.01 -15.68 -1.09
C SER A 59 -8.40 -14.30 -1.68
N MET A 60 -7.57 -13.63 -2.50
CA MET A 60 -8.02 -12.43 -3.25
C MET A 60 -8.79 -12.77 -4.54
N HIS A 61 -8.87 -14.06 -4.91
CA HIS A 61 -9.60 -14.54 -6.09
C HIS A 61 -11.07 -14.89 -5.84
N LYS A 62 -11.65 -14.53 -4.68
CA LYS A 62 -13.09 -14.70 -4.45
C LYS A 62 -13.79 -13.36 -4.64
N SER A 63 -14.22 -13.13 -5.87
CA SER A 63 -15.26 -12.17 -6.27
C SER A 63 -16.64 -12.68 -5.93
#